data_AF-A0A7J4NVF5-F1
#
_entry.id   AF-A0A7J4NVF5-F1
#
_cell.length_a   1.000
_cell.length_b   1.000
_cell.length_c   1.000
_cell.angle_alpha   90.00
_cell.angle_beta   90.00
_cell.angle_gamma   90.00
#
_symmetry.space_group_name_H-M   'P 1'
#
loop_
_entity.id
_entity.type
_entity.pdbx_description
1 polymer ?
#
loop_
_entity_poly.entity_id
_entity_poly.type
_entity_poly.pdbx_seq_one_letter_code
_entity_poly.pdbx_strand_id
1 'polypeptide(L)'
;PLVNIRTTLEHAVDEGMIDQHQSDMLFKAAKSMYYPDRTYAAMVRNSVGQGLIPENEQDSFIDYLVHNEVDVKREDALLVIEKIKELAGL
;
A
#
# COMPACT_ATOMS: atom_id res chain seq x y z
N PRO A 1 -1.21 -5.47 5.03
CA PRO A 1 -2.40 -4.63 5.33
C PRO A 1 -2.24 -3.45 6.34
N LEU A 2 -1.05 -2.88 6.50
CA LEU A 2 -0.81 -1.45 6.80
C LEU A 2 0.65 -1.19 6.44
N VAL A 3 1.52 -2.18 6.73
CA VAL A 3 2.85 -2.32 6.14
C VAL A 3 2.79 -2.33 4.61
N ASN A 4 2.04 -3.25 3.97
CA ASN A 4 1.86 -3.24 2.51
C ASN A 4 1.38 -1.86 2.00
N ILE A 5 0.38 -1.24 2.64
CA ILE A 5 -0.13 0.07 2.22
C ILE A 5 0.97 1.14 2.33
N ARG A 6 1.72 1.17 3.44
CA ARG A 6 2.86 2.08 3.62
C ARG A 6 3.88 1.88 2.50
N THR A 7 4.33 0.64 2.29
CA THR A 7 5.38 0.32 1.33
C THR A 7 4.95 0.60 -0.10
N THR A 8 3.71 0.27 -0.48
CA THR A 8 3.16 0.60 -1.79
C THR A 8 3.03 2.12 -1.99
N LEU A 9 2.66 2.87 -0.95
CA LEU A 9 2.61 4.34 -1.02
C LEU A 9 4.01 4.97 -1.08
N GLU A 10 5.01 4.41 -0.38
CA GLU A 10 6.41 4.81 -0.50
C GLU A 10 6.92 4.57 -1.93
N HIS A 11 6.62 3.42 -2.53
CA HIS A 11 6.95 3.14 -3.93
C HIS A 11 6.27 4.12 -4.90
N ALA A 12 5.01 4.48 -4.64
CA ALA A 12 4.30 5.48 -5.45
C ALA A 12 4.93 6.89 -5.34
N VAL A 13 5.52 7.24 -4.20
CA VAL A 13 6.28 8.49 -4.03
C VAL A 13 7.59 8.41 -4.81
N ASP A 14 8.32 7.30 -4.71
CA ASP A 14 9.60 7.11 -5.40
C ASP A 14 9.43 7.13 -6.93
N GLU A 15 8.32 6.60 -7.45
CA GLU A 15 7.96 6.69 -8.88
C GLU A 15 7.39 8.06 -9.30
N GLY A 16 7.17 8.98 -8.36
CA GLY A 16 6.64 10.32 -8.62
C GLY A 16 5.15 10.35 -8.98
N MET A 17 4.40 9.29 -8.68
CA MET A 17 2.96 9.21 -8.90
C MET A 17 2.18 10.07 -7.91
N ILE A 18 2.70 10.20 -6.69
CA ILE A 18 2.18 11.08 -5.63
C ILE A 18 3.34 11.74 -4.90
N ASP A 19 3.07 12.84 -4.21
CA ASP A 19 4.03 13.45 -3.30
C ASP A 19 3.94 12.86 -1.87
N GLN A 20 4.90 13.22 -1.02
CA GLN A 20 4.94 12.76 0.37
C GLN A 20 3.71 13.20 1.17
N HIS A 21 3.13 14.36 0.87
CA HIS A 21 1.95 14.87 1.58
C HIS A 21 0.71 14.04 1.25
N GLN A 22 0.50 13.72 -0.02
CA GLN A 22 -0.55 12.82 -0.50
C GLN A 22 -0.38 11.43 0.13
N SER A 23 0.85 10.89 0.15
CA SER A 23 1.18 9.62 0.78
C SER A 23 0.81 9.59 2.27
N ASP A 24 1.19 10.61 3.04
CA ASP A 24 0.89 10.71 4.46
C ASP A 24 -0.62 10.78 4.73
N MET A 25 -1.36 11.52 3.90
CA MET A 25 -2.80 11.66 4.02
C MET A 25 -3.54 10.37 3.67
N LEU A 26 -3.11 9.67 2.61
CA LEU A 26 -3.63 8.35 2.22
C LEU A 26 -3.38 7.32 3.32
N PHE A 27 -2.16 7.30 3.87
CA PHE A 27 -1.80 6.40 4.95
C PHE A 27 -2.61 6.67 6.22
N LYS A 28 -2.84 7.95 6.55
CA LYS A 28 -3.69 8.36 7.67
C LYS A 28 -5.15 7.90 7.47
N ALA A 29 -5.68 8.03 6.26
CA ALA A 29 -7.01 7.52 5.91
C ALA A 29 -7.08 6.00 6.11
N ALA A 30 -6.13 5.24 5.55
CA ALA A 30 -6.06 3.79 5.74
C ALA A 30 -5.98 3.38 7.21
N LYS A 31 -5.23 4.11 8.04
CA LYS A 31 -5.09 3.86 9.48
C LYS A 31 -6.41 4.06 10.24
N SER A 32 -7.25 5.00 9.82
CA SER A 32 -8.56 5.27 10.42
C SER A 32 -9.65 4.28 10.01
N MET A 33 -9.42 3.48 8.97
CA MET A 33 -10.38 2.49 8.49
C MET A 33 -10.41 1.25 9.39
N TYR A 34 -11.62 0.71 9.58
CA TYR A 34 -11.83 -0.58 10.20
C TYR A 34 -11.09 -1.65 9.39
N TYR A 35 -10.39 -2.57 10.09
CA TYR A 35 -9.40 -3.47 9.48
C TYR A 35 -9.93 -4.26 8.25
N PRO A 36 -11.14 -4.86 8.28
CA PRO A 36 -11.71 -5.56 7.14
C PRO A 36 -11.98 -4.68 5.91
N ASP A 37 -12.25 -3.40 6.11
CA ASP A 37 -12.62 -2.46 5.04
C ASP A 37 -11.39 -1.78 4.42
N ARG A 38 -10.21 -2.00 5.01
CA ARG A 38 -8.94 -1.36 4.62
C ARG A 38 -8.41 -1.92 3.30
N THR A 39 -8.95 -1.40 2.21
CA THR A 39 -8.56 -1.70 0.83
C THR A 39 -8.04 -0.43 0.13
N TYR A 40 -7.19 -0.58 -0.89
CA TYR A 40 -6.69 0.57 -1.68
C TYR A 40 -7.85 1.36 -2.30
N ALA A 41 -8.86 0.67 -2.82
CA ALA A 41 -10.04 1.31 -3.40
C ALA A 41 -10.81 2.17 -2.38
N ALA A 42 -11.06 1.65 -1.17
CA ALA A 42 -11.77 2.40 -0.15
C ALA A 42 -10.91 3.52 0.48
N MET A 43 -9.59 3.34 0.55
CA MET A 43 -8.64 4.40 0.92
C MET A 43 -8.69 5.54 -0.09
N VAL A 44 -8.48 5.27 -1.38
CA VAL A 44 -8.43 6.29 -2.44
C VAL A 44 -9.77 7.02 -2.57
N ARG A 45 -10.91 6.29 -2.56
CA ARG A 45 -12.25 6.90 -2.60
C ARG A 45 -12.48 7.91 -1.46
N ASN A 46 -12.00 7.62 -0.25
CA ASN A 46 -12.14 8.52 0.89
C ASN A 46 -11.25 9.78 0.79
N SER A 47 -10.17 9.73 0.01
CA SER A 47 -9.25 10.85 -0.23
C SER A 47 -9.64 11.74 -1.41
N VAL A 48 -10.44 11.25 -2.36
CA VAL A 48 -10.98 12.06 -3.47
C VAL A 48 -11.89 13.18 -2.96
N GLY A 49 -12.73 12.89 -1.96
CA GLY A 49 -13.56 13.91 -1.30
C GLY A 49 -12.77 15.01 -0.57
N GLN A 50 -11.45 14.85 -0.43
CA GLN A 50 -10.54 15.82 0.18
C GLN A 50 -9.67 16.56 -0.86
N GLY A 51 -9.87 16.28 -2.17
CA GLY A 51 -9.10 16.89 -3.27
C GLY A 51 -7.65 16.42 -3.36
N LEU A 52 -7.28 15.32 -2.70
CA LEU A 52 -5.91 14.79 -2.67
C LEU A 52 -5.51 14.07 -3.96
N ILE A 53 -6.47 13.44 -4.63
CA ILE A 53 -6.31 12.74 -5.91
C ILE A 53 -7.38 13.29 -6.85
N PRO A 54 -7.03 13.72 -8.08
CA PRO A 54 -8.01 14.13 -9.08
C PRO A 54 -9.01 13.00 -9.38
N GLU A 55 -10.31 13.30 -9.48
CA GLU A 55 -11.35 12.31 -9.78
C GLU A 55 -11.06 11.53 -11.09
N ASN A 56 -10.49 12.20 -12.09
CA ASN A 56 -10.15 11.60 -13.38
C ASN A 56 -8.96 10.63 -13.31
N GLU A 57 -8.15 10.67 -12.25
CA GLU A 57 -6.98 9.81 -12.05
C GLU A 57 -7.22 8.72 -10.99
N GLN A 58 -8.38 8.76 -10.34
CA GLN A 58 -8.76 7.87 -9.26
C GLN A 58 -8.67 6.40 -9.65
N ASP A 59 -9.33 6.00 -10.73
CA ASP A 59 -9.42 4.58 -11.11
C ASP A 59 -8.06 4.06 -11.57
N SER A 60 -7.29 4.85 -12.34
CA SER A 60 -5.93 4.50 -12.74
C SER A 60 -4.99 4.35 -11.54
N PHE A 61 -5.16 5.21 -10.53
CA PHE A 61 -4.33 5.14 -9.32
C PHE A 61 -4.70 3.94 -8.44
N ILE A 62 -5.98 3.61 -8.33
CA ILE A 62 -6.43 2.39 -7.64
C ILE A 62 -5.87 1.15 -8.35
N ASP A 63 -5.96 1.10 -9.68
CA ASP A 63 -5.41 -0.02 -10.47
C ASP A 63 -3.90 -0.12 -10.27
N TYR A 64 -3.16 1.00 -10.31
CA TYR A 64 -1.73 1.01 -10.04
C TYR A 64 -1.42 0.43 -8.65
N LEU A 65 -2.11 0.86 -7.58
CA LEU A 65 -1.87 0.38 -6.22
C LEU A 65 -2.20 -1.10 -6.04
N VAL A 66 -3.22 -1.61 -6.75
CA VAL A 66 -3.59 -3.04 -6.72
C VAL A 66 -2.56 -3.90 -7.45
N HIS A 67 -2.04 -3.44 -8.59
CA HIS A 67 -1.05 -4.20 -9.37
C HIS A 67 0.37 -4.11 -8.80
N ASN A 68 0.69 -3.02 -8.10
CA ASN A 68 1.99 -2.79 -7.47
C ASN A 68 1.95 -3.01 -5.95
N GLU A 69 0.95 -3.74 -5.43
CA GLU A 69 0.93 -4.09 -4.01
C GLU A 69 2.20 -4.87 -3.68
N VAL A 70 3.06 -4.27 -2.85
CA VAL A 70 4.21 -4.96 -2.28
C VAL A 70 3.69 -5.85 -1.16
N ASP A 71 3.59 -7.16 -1.42
CA ASP A 71 3.18 -8.13 -0.41
C ASP A 71 4.34 -8.46 0.55
N VAL A 72 4.72 -7.46 1.36
CA VAL A 72 5.79 -7.54 2.36
C VAL A 72 5.59 -8.74 3.30
N LYS A 73 4.34 -9.13 3.58
CA LYS A 73 4.04 -10.31 4.41
C LYS A 73 4.48 -11.62 3.76
N ARG A 74 4.40 -11.73 2.43
CA ARG A 74 4.86 -12.89 1.69
C ARG A 74 6.38 -12.94 1.65
N GLU A 75 7.03 -11.80 1.45
CA GLU A 75 8.50 -11.71 1.45
C GLU A 75 9.09 -12.05 2.82
N ASP A 76 8.54 -11.51 3.92
CA ASP A 76 8.95 -11.86 5.28
C ASP A 76 8.73 -13.36 5.57
N ALA A 77 7.59 -13.91 5.14
CA ALA A 77 7.30 -15.34 5.31
C ALA A 77 8.25 -16.23 4.50
N LEU A 78 8.62 -15.83 3.29
CA LEU A 78 9.62 -16.51 2.46
C LEU A 78 11.00 -16.44 3.11
N LEU A 79 11.41 -15.27 3.61
CA LEU A 79 12.69 -15.09 4.29
C LEU A 79 12.80 -15.95 5.56
N VAL A 80 11.70 -16.05 6.33
CA VAL A 80 11.63 -16.94 7.49
C VAL A 80 11.75 -18.41 7.07
N ILE A 81 11.08 -18.83 5.99
CA ILE A 81 11.18 -20.21 5.48
C ILE A 81 12.60 -20.50 4.99
N GLU A 82 13.24 -19.59 4.24
CA GLU A 82 14.64 -19.74 3.83
C GLU A 82 15.56 -19.83 5.05
N LYS A 83 15.35 -18.98 6.06
CA LYS A 83 16.17 -19.00 7.26
C LYS A 83 16.02 -20.31 8.05
N ILE A 84 14.81 -20.85 8.11
CA ILE A 84 14.56 -22.15 8.74
C ILE A 84 15.25 -23.27 7.95
N LYS A 85 15.25 -23.24 6.61
CA LYS A 85 15.97 -24.22 5.79
C LYS A 85 17.49 -24.17 6.06
N GLU A 86 18.07 -22.97 6.07
CA GLU A 86 19.49 -22.79 6.42
C GLU A 86 19.82 -23.36 7.81
N LEU A 87 19.00 -23.03 8.82
CA LEU A 87 19.20 -23.49 10.19
C LEU A 87 18.96 -25.00 10.36
N ALA A 88 18.08 -25.58 9.54
CA ALA A 88 17.81 -27.02 9.50
C ALA A 88 18.82 -27.81 8.65
N GLY A 89 19.71 -27.14 7.91
CA GLY A 89 20.69 -27.77 7.02
C GLY A 89 20.07 -28.39 5.76
N LEU A 90 18.94 -27.83 5.28
CA LEU A 90 18.20 -28.27 4.09
C LEU A 90 18.55 -27.48 2.84
#